data_AF-A0A0D7EW63-F1
#
_entry.id   AF-A0A0D7EW63-F1
#
_cell.length_a   1.000
_cell.length_b   1.000
_cell.length_c   1.000
_cell.angle_alpha   90.00
_cell.angle_beta   90.00
_cell.angle_gamma   90.00
#
_symmetry.space_group_name_H-M   'P 1'
#
loop_
_entity.id
_entity.type
_entity.pdbx_description
1 polymer ?
#
loop_
_entity_poly.entity_id
_entity_poly.type
_entity_poly.pdbx_seq_one_letter_code
_entity_poly.pdbx_strand_id
1 'polypeptide(L)'
;WIIQAVVAIGPVLGAMAFTVHIKTDWGISLFFLVPLCVTAIPALRIQQIALPRILLIWLTISLLLLAVSPLIATYTMQRNSAADYRTGARSELARDLTAAWHRRFHRRWSIVVGMTEIGQPMTFYSPDHPVTLCPNEKWPSGLASPVAAKALGFVGICDPNDYRFQSCEAWMRSHASGAEHIVMPTHRVFRGRAGPRTDWSVYFVTPQTADSR
;
A
#
# COMPACT_ATOMS: atom_id res chain seq x y z
N TRP A 1 -14.60 29.52 10.09
CA TRP A 1 -15.92 28.85 10.12
C TRP A 1 -16.42 28.39 8.76
N ILE A 2 -16.70 29.28 7.80
CA ILE A 2 -17.24 28.89 6.47
C ILE A 2 -16.33 27.88 5.76
N ILE A 3 -15.02 28.16 5.66
CA ILE A 3 -14.05 27.26 5.02
C ILE A 3 -14.08 25.86 5.65
N GLN A 4 -14.09 25.78 6.98
CA GLN A 4 -14.11 24.49 7.69
C GLN A 4 -15.42 23.73 7.50
N ALA A 5 -16.57 24.43 7.48
CA ALA A 5 -17.86 23.81 7.19
C ALA A 5 -17.90 23.27 5.75
N VAL A 6 -17.38 24.04 4.78
CA VAL A 6 -17.28 23.62 3.38
C VAL A 6 -16.37 22.40 3.24
N VAL A 7 -15.21 22.37 3.90
CA VAL A 7 -14.27 21.24 3.84
C VAL A 7 -14.79 20.00 4.58
N ALA A 8 -15.54 20.17 5.67
CA ALA A 8 -16.10 19.04 6.43
C ALA A 8 -17.31 18.41 5.73
N ILE A 9 -18.18 19.22 5.12
CA ILE A 9 -19.47 18.76 4.60
C ILE A 9 -19.42 18.57 3.07
N GLY A 10 -18.78 19.49 2.35
CA GLY A 10 -18.77 19.52 0.89
C GLY A 10 -18.26 18.23 0.25
N PRO A 11 -17.07 17.72 0.64
CA PRO A 11 -16.56 16.46 0.10
C PRO A 11 -17.48 15.27 0.36
N VAL A 12 -18.08 15.17 1.56
CA VAL A 12 -19.00 14.06 1.91
C VAL A 12 -20.25 14.09 1.03
N LEU A 13 -20.88 15.26 0.89
CA LEU A 13 -22.04 15.43 0.01
C LEU A 13 -21.69 15.18 -1.46
N GLY A 14 -20.54 15.68 -1.91
CA GLY A 14 -20.04 15.44 -3.26
C GLY A 14 -19.81 13.95 -3.53
N ALA A 15 -19.20 13.22 -2.60
CA ALA A 15 -19.00 11.79 -2.76
C ALA A 15 -20.30 10.99 -2.80
N MET A 16 -21.31 11.39 -2.02
CA MET A 16 -22.65 10.79 -2.11
C MET A 16 -23.32 11.09 -3.47
N ALA A 17 -23.23 12.34 -3.94
CA ALA A 17 -23.84 12.75 -5.20
C ALA A 17 -23.17 12.14 -6.44
N PHE A 18 -21.84 12.00 -6.42
CA PHE A 18 -21.04 11.55 -7.56
C PHE A 18 -20.50 10.12 -7.41
N THR A 19 -20.85 9.40 -6.34
CA THR A 19 -20.38 8.04 -6.03
C THR A 19 -18.85 7.89 -6.07
N VAL A 20 -18.12 8.93 -5.64
CA VAL A 20 -16.66 8.96 -5.66
C VAL A 20 -16.10 8.39 -4.36
N HIS A 21 -15.11 7.50 -4.46
CA HIS A 21 -14.39 7.00 -3.29
C HIS A 21 -13.50 8.11 -2.72
N ILE A 22 -13.85 8.65 -1.55
CA ILE A 22 -13.00 9.59 -0.83
C ILE A 22 -11.86 8.81 -0.17
N LYS A 23 -10.63 9.14 -0.54
CA LYS A 23 -9.44 8.67 0.19
C LYS A 23 -9.40 9.28 1.59
N THR A 24 -8.90 8.51 2.55
CA THR A 24 -8.82 8.90 3.97
C THR A 24 -7.98 10.14 4.26
N ASP A 25 -7.17 10.59 3.31
CA ASP A 25 -6.33 11.79 3.37
C ASP A 25 -7.10 13.10 3.15
N TRP A 26 -8.34 13.06 2.66
CA TRP A 26 -9.14 14.29 2.47
C TRP A 26 -9.30 15.10 3.77
N GLY A 27 -9.40 14.40 4.92
CA GLY A 27 -9.61 15.02 6.22
C GLY A 27 -8.39 15.71 6.80
N ILE A 28 -7.22 15.64 6.14
CA ILE A 28 -5.95 16.17 6.69
C ILE A 28 -6.06 17.67 7.01
N SER A 29 -6.72 18.44 6.16
CA SER A 29 -6.93 19.88 6.38
C SER A 29 -7.72 20.19 7.65
N LEU A 30 -8.64 19.30 8.05
CA LEU A 30 -9.47 19.49 9.24
C LEU A 30 -8.65 19.37 10.53
N PHE A 31 -7.58 18.57 10.55
CA PHE A 31 -6.71 18.47 11.74
C PHE A 31 -6.04 19.80 12.09
N PHE A 32 -5.80 20.67 11.11
CA PHE A 32 -5.19 21.99 11.35
C PHE A 32 -6.23 23.10 11.48
N LEU A 33 -7.30 23.04 10.68
CA LEU A 33 -8.32 24.08 10.67
C LEU A 33 -9.19 24.05 11.94
N VAL A 34 -9.46 22.88 12.51
CA VAL A 34 -10.30 22.77 13.72
C VAL A 34 -9.65 23.45 14.93
N PRO A 35 -8.40 23.15 15.33
CA PRO A 35 -7.75 23.84 16.44
C PRO A 35 -7.62 25.35 16.18
N LEU A 36 -7.29 25.73 14.95
CA LEU A 36 -7.11 27.14 14.57
C LEU A 36 -8.43 27.92 14.62
N CYS A 37 -9.55 27.33 14.23
CA CYS A 37 -10.86 27.97 14.38
C CYS A 37 -11.28 28.09 15.84
N VAL A 38 -10.92 27.13 16.70
CA VAL A 38 -11.20 27.18 18.14
C VAL A 38 -10.40 28.30 18.82
N THR A 39 -9.12 28.47 18.49
CA THR A 39 -8.28 29.56 19.04
C THR A 39 -8.66 30.94 18.51
N ALA A 40 -9.24 31.02 17.31
CA ALA A 40 -9.68 32.26 16.70
C ALA A 40 -11.00 32.82 17.28
N ILE A 41 -11.62 32.18 18.27
CA ILE A 41 -12.83 32.71 18.95
C ILE A 41 -12.40 33.67 20.08
N PRO A 42 -12.51 35.01 19.91
CA PRO A 42 -12.07 35.96 20.94
C PRO A 42 -12.93 35.93 22.21
N ALA A 43 -14.14 35.36 22.13
CA ALA A 43 -15.07 35.23 23.26
C ALA A 43 -14.89 33.95 24.09
N LEU A 44 -13.94 33.07 23.73
CA LEU A 44 -13.74 31.80 24.41
C LEU A 44 -12.98 31.99 25.73
N ARG A 45 -13.65 32.57 26.73
CA ARG A 45 -13.17 32.59 28.12
C ARG A 45 -13.34 31.20 28.72
N ILE A 46 -12.39 30.31 28.47
CA ILE A 46 -12.38 28.99 29.09
C ILE A 46 -12.05 29.19 30.57
N GLN A 47 -13.01 28.91 31.45
CA GLN A 47 -12.74 28.82 32.89
C GLN A 47 -11.68 27.74 33.12
N GLN A 48 -10.66 28.00 33.93
CA GLN A 48 -9.56 27.04 34.16
C GLN A 48 -10.05 25.67 34.67
N ILE A 49 -11.21 25.62 35.34
CA ILE A 49 -11.87 24.39 35.80
C ILE A 49 -12.46 23.56 34.64
N ALA A 50 -12.74 24.15 33.49
CA ALA A 50 -13.20 23.44 32.30
C ALA A 50 -12.07 22.71 31.57
N LEU A 51 -10.82 23.17 31.67
CA LEU A 51 -9.64 22.53 31.06
C LEU A 51 -9.46 21.06 31.50
N PRO A 52 -9.42 20.71 32.80
CA PRO A 52 -9.26 19.31 33.20
C PRO A 52 -10.45 18.45 32.78
N ARG A 53 -11.68 19.01 32.73
CA ARG A 53 -12.86 18.29 32.23
C ARG A 53 -12.76 17.98 30.75
N ILE A 54 -12.37 18.96 29.94
CA ILE A 54 -12.17 18.78 28.49
C ILE A 54 -11.07 17.74 28.24
N LEU A 55 -9.96 17.84 28.98
CA LEU A 55 -8.84 16.90 28.86
C LEU A 55 -9.27 15.49 29.27
N LEU A 56 -10.05 15.34 30.33
CA LEU A 56 -10.61 14.06 30.76
C LEU A 56 -11.57 13.47 29.71
N ILE A 57 -12.48 14.27 29.15
CA ILE A 57 -13.39 13.84 28.07
C ILE A 57 -12.58 13.38 26.85
N TRP A 58 -11.58 14.15 26.44
CA TRP A 58 -10.76 13.81 25.29
C TRP A 58 -9.94 12.53 25.52
N LEU A 59 -9.34 12.39 26.71
CA LEU A 59 -8.62 11.18 27.11
C LEU A 59 -9.53 9.96 27.14
N THR A 60 -10.71 10.06 27.75
CA THR A 60 -11.66 8.94 27.84
C THR A 60 -12.17 8.51 26.48
N ILE A 61 -12.53 9.44 25.59
CA ILE A 61 -12.91 9.13 24.21
C ILE A 61 -11.75 8.45 23.48
N SER A 62 -10.52 8.96 23.62
CA SER A 62 -9.35 8.40 22.96
C SER A 62 -9.03 6.97 23.44
N LEU A 63 -9.10 6.73 24.75
CA LEU A 63 -8.91 5.41 25.34
C LEU A 63 -10.03 4.43 24.92
N LEU A 64 -11.27 4.90 24.85
CA LEU A 64 -12.40 4.10 24.40
C LEU A 64 -12.24 3.72 22.91
N LEU A 65 -11.90 4.68 22.05
CA LEU A 65 -11.62 4.40 20.64
C LEU A 65 -10.43 3.46 20.47
N LEU A 66 -9.38 3.61 21.30
CA LEU A 66 -8.24 2.71 21.30
C LEU A 66 -8.65 1.28 21.69
N ALA A 67 -9.49 1.12 22.71
CA ALA A 67 -10.03 -0.17 23.14
C ALA A 67 -10.94 -0.82 22.08
N VAL A 68 -11.70 -0.01 21.33
CA VAL A 68 -12.58 -0.46 20.24
C VAL A 68 -11.81 -0.75 18.95
N SER A 69 -10.64 -0.15 18.74
CA SER A 69 -9.84 -0.26 17.52
C SER A 69 -9.60 -1.70 17.01
N PRO A 70 -9.39 -2.73 17.86
CA PRO A 70 -9.18 -4.10 17.36
C PRO A 70 -10.41 -4.68 16.67
N LEU A 71 -11.63 -4.20 16.99
CA LEU A 71 -12.86 -4.65 16.34
C LEU A 71 -12.88 -4.27 14.85
N ILE A 72 -12.33 -3.10 14.53
CA ILE A 72 -12.19 -2.63 13.14
C ILE A 72 -11.28 -3.58 12.36
N ALA A 73 -10.16 -4.01 12.95
CA ALA A 73 -9.25 -4.95 12.32
C ALA A 73 -9.90 -6.32 12.11
N THR A 74 -10.63 -6.86 13.11
CA THR A 74 -11.33 -8.15 12.95
C THR A 74 -12.39 -8.10 11.85
N TYR A 75 -13.12 -7.00 11.75
CA TYR A 75 -14.20 -6.85 10.77
C TYR A 75 -13.68 -6.63 9.34
N THR A 76 -12.67 -5.78 9.18
CA THR A 76 -12.08 -5.49 7.87
C THR A 76 -11.33 -6.69 7.31
N MET A 77 -10.58 -7.44 8.13
CA MET A 77 -9.86 -8.64 7.68
C MET A 77 -10.78 -9.77 7.20
N GLN A 78 -11.99 -9.88 7.75
CA GLN A 78 -12.95 -10.92 7.35
C GLN A 78 -13.69 -10.58 6.05
N ARG A 79 -13.95 -9.29 5.79
CA ARG A 79 -14.74 -8.85 4.63
C ARG A 79 -13.91 -8.47 3.42
N ASN A 80 -12.67 -8.03 3.62
CA ASN A 80 -11.84 -7.57 2.52
C ASN A 80 -11.15 -8.76 1.85
N SER A 81 -11.15 -8.76 0.52
CA SER A 81 -10.49 -9.77 -0.28
C SER A 81 -8.96 -9.71 -0.10
N ALA A 82 -8.28 -10.79 -0.51
CA ALA A 82 -6.82 -10.89 -0.52
C ALA A 82 -6.15 -9.82 -1.42
N ALA A 83 -6.95 -9.22 -2.30
CA ALA A 83 -6.61 -8.16 -3.24
C ALA A 83 -6.58 -6.75 -2.63
N ASP A 84 -7.16 -6.55 -1.44
CA ASP A 84 -7.20 -5.21 -0.86
C ASP A 84 -5.78 -4.74 -0.52
N TYR A 85 -5.45 -3.53 -0.99
CA TYR A 85 -4.18 -2.86 -0.75
C TYR A 85 -3.80 -2.82 0.73
N ARG A 86 -4.80 -2.81 1.62
CA ARG A 86 -4.62 -2.74 3.07
C ARG A 86 -4.37 -4.10 3.73
N THR A 87 -4.75 -5.19 3.07
CA THR A 87 -4.87 -6.51 3.70
C THR A 87 -3.92 -7.55 3.12
N GLY A 88 -3.44 -7.37 1.88
CA GLY A 88 -2.53 -8.32 1.22
C GLY A 88 -1.24 -8.61 1.99
N ALA A 89 -0.79 -9.87 1.95
CA ALA A 89 0.41 -10.37 2.64
C ALA A 89 1.72 -10.01 1.92
N ARG A 90 1.94 -8.73 1.67
CA ARG A 90 3.08 -8.21 0.89
C ARG A 90 4.45 -8.48 1.52
N SER A 91 4.55 -8.48 2.85
CA SER A 91 5.81 -8.78 3.54
C SER A 91 6.19 -10.26 3.43
N GLU A 92 5.20 -11.15 3.49
CA GLU A 92 5.38 -12.59 3.22
C GLU A 92 5.80 -12.80 1.77
N LEU A 93 5.07 -12.20 0.82
CA LEU A 93 5.42 -12.23 -0.60
C LEU A 93 6.86 -11.78 -0.85
N ALA A 94 7.27 -10.65 -0.29
CA ALA A 94 8.62 -10.13 -0.45
C ALA A 94 9.67 -11.11 0.08
N ARG A 95 9.47 -11.66 1.29
CA ARG A 95 10.38 -12.63 1.88
C ARG A 95 10.52 -13.87 1.02
N ASP A 96 9.40 -14.42 0.55
CA ASP A 96 9.36 -15.66 -0.20
C ASP A 96 9.93 -15.46 -1.61
N LEU A 97 9.69 -14.31 -2.25
CA LEU A 97 10.33 -13.91 -3.51
C LEU A 97 11.84 -13.77 -3.36
N THR A 98 12.32 -13.09 -2.31
CA THR A 98 13.76 -12.93 -2.08
C THR A 98 14.42 -14.29 -1.84
N ALA A 99 13.81 -15.16 -1.05
CA ALA A 99 14.30 -16.52 -0.84
C ALA A 99 14.27 -17.36 -2.14
N ALA A 100 13.23 -17.20 -2.96
CA ALA A 100 13.11 -17.84 -4.26
C ALA A 100 14.17 -17.35 -5.26
N TRP A 101 14.49 -16.06 -5.24
CA TRP A 101 15.53 -15.44 -6.06
C TRP A 101 16.93 -15.91 -5.65
N HIS A 102 17.24 -15.85 -4.35
CA HIS A 102 18.53 -16.30 -3.80
C HIS A 102 18.80 -17.78 -4.08
N ARG A 103 17.79 -18.64 -4.00
CA ARG A 103 17.93 -20.07 -4.32
C ARG A 103 18.21 -20.33 -5.80
N ARG A 104 17.74 -19.47 -6.70
CA ARG A 104 17.91 -19.63 -8.15
C ARG A 104 19.22 -19.04 -8.67
N PHE A 105 19.54 -17.83 -8.23
CA PHE A 105 20.60 -17.03 -8.85
C PHE A 105 21.77 -16.75 -7.92
N HIS A 106 21.68 -17.08 -6.62
CA HIS A 106 22.73 -16.84 -5.62
C HIS A 106 23.28 -15.41 -5.62
N ARG A 107 22.42 -14.43 -5.96
CA ARG A 107 22.74 -13.00 -6.07
C ARG A 107 21.63 -12.18 -5.45
N ARG A 108 21.94 -10.97 -4.97
CA ARG A 108 20.91 -10.05 -4.45
C ARG A 108 19.90 -9.68 -5.54
N TRP A 109 18.63 -9.58 -5.15
CA TRP A 109 17.56 -9.18 -6.05
C TRP A 109 17.58 -7.66 -6.27
N SER A 110 17.91 -7.23 -7.50
CA SER A 110 18.13 -5.80 -7.79
C SER A 110 16.90 -5.06 -8.32
N ILE A 111 16.06 -5.68 -9.15
CA ILE A 111 14.95 -5.01 -9.83
C ILE A 111 13.66 -5.81 -9.68
N VAL A 112 12.61 -5.13 -9.20
CA VAL A 112 11.24 -5.62 -9.21
C VAL A 112 10.46 -4.91 -10.31
N VAL A 113 9.69 -5.66 -11.08
CA VAL A 113 8.78 -5.12 -12.07
C VAL A 113 7.34 -5.39 -11.64
N GLY A 114 6.55 -4.33 -11.53
CA GLY A 114 5.15 -4.41 -11.14
C GLY A 114 4.56 -3.03 -10.94
N MET A 115 3.25 -2.95 -10.80
CA MET A 115 2.59 -1.69 -10.45
C MET A 115 3.11 -1.16 -9.11
N THR A 116 3.07 0.15 -8.91
CA THR A 116 3.54 0.84 -7.70
C THR A 116 3.03 0.17 -6.43
N GLU A 117 1.79 -0.30 -6.45
CA GLU A 117 1.09 -0.90 -5.31
C GLU A 117 1.67 -2.25 -4.84
N ILE A 118 2.46 -2.90 -5.69
CA ILE A 118 3.12 -4.18 -5.42
C ILE A 118 4.64 -4.01 -5.43
N GLY A 119 5.18 -3.26 -6.38
CA GLY A 119 6.62 -3.01 -6.50
C GLY A 119 7.21 -2.29 -5.29
N GLN A 120 6.60 -1.18 -4.85
CA GLN A 120 7.12 -0.42 -3.69
C GLN A 120 7.18 -1.25 -2.41
N PRO A 121 6.15 -2.05 -2.05
CA PRO A 121 6.27 -3.00 -0.95
C PRO A 121 7.45 -3.95 -1.07
N MET A 122 7.83 -4.40 -2.26
CA MET A 122 9.00 -5.26 -2.43
C MET A 122 10.29 -4.50 -2.11
N THR A 123 10.41 -3.25 -2.57
CA THR A 123 11.52 -2.37 -2.20
C THR A 123 11.61 -2.18 -0.67
N PHE A 124 10.47 -2.10 0.03
CA PHE A 124 10.45 -1.86 1.47
C PHE A 124 10.67 -3.12 2.31
N TYR A 125 10.00 -4.24 1.97
CA TYR A 125 9.98 -5.45 2.79
C TYR A 125 11.03 -6.50 2.41
N SER A 126 11.57 -6.47 1.19
CA SER A 126 12.67 -7.36 0.83
C SER A 126 13.96 -6.89 1.51
N PRO A 127 14.74 -7.80 2.13
CA PRO A 127 16.08 -7.49 2.63
C PRO A 127 17.04 -6.95 1.56
N ASP A 128 16.79 -7.22 0.28
CA ASP A 128 17.62 -6.76 -0.83
C ASP A 128 17.28 -5.36 -1.32
N HIS A 129 16.11 -4.83 -0.96
CA HIS A 129 15.63 -3.52 -1.40
C HIS A 129 15.69 -3.33 -2.93
N PRO A 130 15.05 -4.21 -3.73
CA PRO A 130 15.05 -4.09 -5.18
C PRO A 130 14.42 -2.76 -5.62
N VAL A 131 14.98 -2.15 -6.66
CA VAL A 131 14.43 -0.92 -7.24
C VAL A 131 13.20 -1.28 -8.08
N THR A 132 12.13 -0.49 -7.93
CA THR A 132 10.88 -0.71 -8.66
C THR A 132 10.92 -0.11 -10.06
N LEU A 133 10.58 -0.93 -11.05
CA LEU A 133 10.19 -0.52 -12.40
C LEU A 133 8.68 -0.71 -12.56
N CYS A 134 7.94 0.39 -12.72
CA CYS A 134 6.49 0.37 -12.92
C CYS A 134 6.14 0.46 -14.42
N PRO A 135 5.79 -0.66 -15.08
CA PRO A 135 5.40 -0.62 -16.48
C PRO A 135 4.03 0.05 -16.63
N ASN A 136 3.86 0.83 -17.70
CA ASN A 136 2.60 1.46 -18.09
C ASN A 136 2.00 2.45 -17.08
N GLU A 137 2.76 2.89 -16.08
CA GLU A 137 2.36 4.01 -15.23
C GLU A 137 2.69 5.33 -15.90
N LYS A 138 1.78 6.30 -15.75
CA LYS A 138 1.94 7.65 -16.33
C LYS A 138 3.14 8.40 -15.73
N TRP A 139 3.47 8.12 -14.48
CA TRP A 139 4.50 8.82 -13.71
C TRP A 139 5.34 7.82 -12.90
N PRO A 140 6.20 7.02 -13.56
CA PRO A 140 7.06 6.08 -12.86
C PRO A 140 8.14 6.85 -12.07
N SER A 141 8.69 6.22 -11.04
CA SER A 141 9.77 6.81 -10.21
C SER A 141 11.04 7.16 -10.99
N GLY A 142 11.24 6.56 -12.17
CA GLY A 142 12.44 6.74 -13.00
C GLY A 142 13.70 6.10 -12.42
N LEU A 143 13.60 5.38 -11.30
CA LEU A 143 14.74 4.78 -10.59
C LEU A 143 15.31 3.54 -11.29
N ALA A 144 14.50 2.86 -12.09
CA ALA A 144 14.90 1.71 -12.90
C ALA A 144 14.48 1.90 -14.36
N SER A 145 15.24 1.29 -15.28
CA SER A 145 14.94 1.28 -16.71
C SER A 145 14.69 -0.14 -17.22
N PRO A 146 13.89 -0.32 -18.29
CA PRO A 146 13.68 -1.64 -18.90
C PRO A 146 14.98 -2.31 -19.37
N VAL A 147 15.95 -1.50 -19.81
CA VAL A 147 17.28 -1.98 -20.23
C VAL A 147 18.06 -2.56 -19.04
N ALA A 148 18.09 -1.82 -17.92
CA ALA A 148 18.74 -2.29 -16.70
C ALA A 148 18.05 -3.54 -16.13
N ALA A 149 16.71 -3.60 -16.21
CA ALA A 149 15.94 -4.77 -15.81
C ALA A 149 16.34 -6.02 -16.61
N LYS A 150 16.47 -5.93 -17.93
CA LYS A 150 16.93 -7.06 -18.76
C LYS A 150 18.37 -7.47 -18.45
N ALA A 151 19.27 -6.52 -18.21
CA ALA A 151 20.67 -6.82 -17.94
C ALA A 151 20.85 -7.50 -16.57
N LEU A 152 20.27 -6.92 -15.52
CA LEU A 152 20.42 -7.40 -14.13
C LEU A 152 19.51 -8.58 -13.79
N GLY A 153 18.54 -8.89 -14.65
CA GLY A 153 17.44 -9.78 -14.33
C GLY A 153 16.44 -9.09 -13.41
N PHE A 154 15.21 -9.60 -13.40
CA PHE A 154 14.16 -9.02 -12.58
C PHE A 154 13.13 -10.06 -12.16
N VAL A 155 12.38 -9.71 -11.12
CA VAL A 155 11.18 -10.43 -10.72
C VAL A 155 9.98 -9.59 -11.13
N GLY A 156 9.18 -10.11 -12.04
CA GLY A 156 7.90 -9.52 -12.46
C GLY A 156 6.76 -10.01 -11.59
N ILE A 157 5.88 -9.13 -11.12
CA ILE A 157 4.74 -9.48 -10.28
C ILE A 157 3.47 -8.83 -10.85
N CYS A 158 2.50 -9.66 -11.24
CA CYS A 158 1.17 -9.23 -11.66
C CYS A 158 0.12 -9.75 -10.66
N ASP A 159 -0.67 -8.85 -10.09
CA ASP A 159 -1.79 -9.18 -9.20
C ASP A 159 -3.04 -9.51 -10.03
N PRO A 160 -3.57 -10.75 -9.98
CA PRO A 160 -4.77 -11.12 -10.73
C PRO A 160 -6.03 -10.34 -10.35
N ASN A 161 -6.04 -9.71 -9.18
CA ASN A 161 -7.18 -8.97 -8.68
C ASN A 161 -7.08 -7.46 -8.95
N ASP A 162 -5.95 -6.98 -9.48
CA ASP A 162 -5.82 -5.59 -9.90
C ASP A 162 -6.48 -5.38 -11.26
N TYR A 163 -7.19 -4.26 -11.44
CA TYR A 163 -7.83 -3.92 -12.71
C TYR A 163 -6.83 -3.78 -13.87
N ARG A 164 -5.54 -3.58 -13.57
CA ARG A 164 -4.43 -3.50 -14.53
C ARG A 164 -3.76 -4.84 -14.81
N PHE A 165 -4.27 -5.95 -14.28
CA PHE A 165 -3.69 -7.28 -14.46
C PHE A 165 -3.35 -7.60 -15.91
N GLN A 166 -4.31 -7.38 -16.83
CA GLN A 166 -4.12 -7.65 -18.26
C GLN A 166 -3.00 -6.81 -18.89
N SER A 167 -2.84 -5.55 -18.45
CA SER A 167 -1.76 -4.68 -18.91
C SER A 167 -0.40 -5.15 -18.39
N CYS A 168 -0.34 -5.61 -17.13
CA CYS A 168 0.86 -6.19 -16.54
C CYS A 168 1.29 -7.47 -17.28
N GLU A 169 0.35 -8.40 -17.49
CA GLU A 169 0.59 -9.66 -18.22
C GLU A 169 1.07 -9.40 -19.66
N ALA A 170 0.46 -8.46 -20.38
CA ALA A 170 0.90 -8.08 -21.72
C ALA A 170 2.33 -7.53 -21.75
N TRP A 171 2.71 -6.75 -20.73
CA TRP A 171 4.08 -6.26 -20.59
C TRP A 171 5.05 -7.42 -20.30
N MET A 172 4.70 -8.34 -19.40
CA MET A 172 5.53 -9.50 -19.08
C MET A 172 5.74 -10.38 -20.31
N ARG A 173 4.70 -10.66 -21.08
CA ARG A 173 4.81 -11.46 -22.32
C ARG A 173 5.76 -10.86 -23.36
N SER A 174 5.85 -9.52 -23.43
CA SER A 174 6.72 -8.84 -24.39
C SER A 174 8.16 -8.64 -23.89
N HIS A 175 8.39 -8.60 -22.57
CA HIS A 175 9.69 -8.24 -22.00
C HIS A 175 10.38 -9.38 -21.24
N ALA A 176 9.64 -10.41 -20.84
CA ALA A 176 10.08 -11.56 -20.06
C ALA A 176 10.09 -12.85 -20.91
N SER A 177 10.55 -12.77 -22.17
CA SER A 177 10.71 -13.95 -23.04
C SER A 177 11.74 -14.91 -22.43
N GLY A 178 11.34 -16.14 -22.13
CA GLY A 178 12.18 -17.14 -21.47
C GLY A 178 12.19 -17.06 -19.94
N ALA A 179 11.30 -16.26 -19.34
CA ALA A 179 11.13 -16.22 -17.89
C ALA A 179 10.49 -17.50 -17.34
N GLU A 180 10.90 -17.90 -16.14
CA GLU A 180 10.16 -18.90 -15.37
C GLU A 180 8.92 -18.24 -14.77
N HIS A 181 7.73 -18.71 -15.19
CA HIS A 181 6.45 -18.25 -14.65
C HIS A 181 5.98 -19.20 -13.56
N ILE A 182 5.72 -18.66 -12.37
CA ILE A 182 5.14 -19.41 -11.25
C ILE A 182 3.98 -18.63 -10.65
N VAL A 183 3.04 -19.38 -10.07
CA VAL A 183 2.01 -18.80 -9.21
C VAL A 183 2.49 -18.94 -7.77
N MET A 184 2.66 -17.82 -7.07
CA MET A 184 3.06 -17.83 -5.66
C MET A 184 1.87 -17.48 -4.77
N PRO A 185 1.39 -18.41 -3.93
CA PRO A 185 0.32 -18.12 -2.99
C PRO A 185 0.86 -17.42 -1.74
N THR A 186 0.09 -16.47 -1.22
CA THR A 186 0.33 -15.87 0.11
C THR A 186 -0.99 -15.74 0.86
N HIS A 187 -0.92 -15.66 2.19
CA HIS A 187 -2.11 -15.49 3.01
C HIS A 187 -1.75 -14.78 4.31
N ARG A 188 -2.52 -13.76 4.68
CA ARG A 188 -2.26 -13.05 5.93
C ARG A 188 -2.86 -13.81 7.10
N VAL A 189 -2.08 -14.07 8.13
CA VAL A 189 -2.60 -14.64 9.39
C VAL A 189 -2.92 -13.52 10.37
N PHE A 190 -4.15 -13.49 10.90
CA PHE A 190 -4.56 -12.56 11.94
C PHE A 190 -5.17 -13.33 13.12
N ARG A 191 -4.59 -13.19 14.32
CA ARG A 191 -4.98 -13.95 15.53
C ARG A 191 -5.09 -15.46 15.31
N GLY A 192 -4.14 -16.04 14.57
CA GLY A 192 -4.10 -17.47 14.27
C GLY A 192 -5.11 -17.95 13.21
N ARG A 193 -5.91 -17.05 12.62
CA ARG A 193 -6.79 -17.38 11.50
C ARG A 193 -6.13 -16.95 10.19
N ALA A 194 -6.02 -17.88 9.24
CA ALA A 194 -5.61 -17.58 7.88
C ALA A 194 -6.70 -16.73 7.20
N GLY A 195 -6.29 -15.59 6.67
CA GLY A 195 -7.09 -14.74 5.81
C GLY A 195 -7.20 -15.32 4.40
N PRO A 196 -7.86 -14.60 3.48
CA PRO A 196 -8.02 -15.04 2.12
C PRO A 196 -6.66 -15.17 1.42
N ARG A 197 -6.54 -16.19 0.57
CA ARG A 197 -5.33 -16.50 -0.20
C ARG A 197 -5.24 -15.58 -1.42
N THR A 198 -4.08 -14.97 -1.64
CA THR A 198 -3.74 -14.27 -2.90
C THR A 198 -2.77 -15.14 -3.68
N ASP A 199 -3.13 -15.47 -4.92
CA ASP A 199 -2.27 -16.17 -5.87
C ASP A 199 -1.62 -15.14 -6.79
N TRP A 200 -0.32 -14.88 -6.63
CA TRP A 200 0.41 -13.89 -7.42
C TRP A 200 0.97 -14.51 -8.69
N SER A 201 0.80 -13.85 -9.84
CA SER A 201 1.46 -14.23 -11.09
C SER A 201 2.89 -13.67 -11.08
N VAL A 202 3.90 -14.54 -10.95
CA VAL A 202 5.30 -14.14 -10.75
C VAL A 202 6.17 -14.66 -11.89
N TYR A 203 7.02 -13.78 -12.42
CA TYR A 203 7.96 -14.07 -13.50
C TYR A 203 9.40 -13.87 -13.00
N PHE A 204 10.23 -14.91 -13.08
CA PHE A 204 11.66 -14.80 -12.81
C PHE A 204 12.42 -14.68 -14.12
N VAL A 205 13.01 -13.51 -14.36
CA VAL A 205 13.89 -13.25 -15.50
C VAL A 205 15.33 -13.39 -15.04
N THR A 206 16.03 -14.33 -15.66
CA THR A 206 17.43 -14.60 -15.36
C THR A 206 18.30 -13.37 -15.66
N PRO A 207 19.23 -13.00 -14.77
CA PRO A 207 20.24 -12.00 -15.08
C PRO A 207 21.03 -12.43 -16.32
N GLN A 208 21.28 -11.50 -17.25
CA GLN A 208 22.25 -11.77 -18.29
C GLN A 208 23.61 -11.81 -17.61
N THR A 209 24.29 -12.96 -17.68
CA THR A 209 25.67 -13.06 -17.25
C THR A 209 26.47 -12.00 -17.98
N ALA A 210 26.95 -10.98 -17.25
CA ALA A 210 28.17 -10.32 -17.63
C ALA A 210 29.21 -11.44 -17.70
N ASP A 211 29.54 -11.84 -18.92
CA ASP A 211 30.67 -12.68 -19.24
C ASP A 211 31.86 -12.07 -18.49
N SER A 212 32.36 -12.80 -17.51
CA SER A 212 33.56 -12.43 -16.77
C SER A 212 34.71 -12.39 -17.77
N ARG A 213 35.09 -11.19 -18.21
CA ARG A 213 36.42 -10.88 -18.73
C ARG A 213 37.08 -9.85 -17.82
#